data_AF-A0A9W9ZC04-F1
#
_entry.id   AF-A0A9W9ZC04-F1
#
_cell.length_a   1.000
_cell.length_b   1.000
_cell.length_c   1.000
_cell.angle_alpha   90.00
_cell.angle_beta   90.00
_cell.angle_gamma   90.00
#
_symmetry.space_group_name_H-M   'P 1'
#
loop_
_entity.id
_entity.type
_entity.pdbx_description
1 polymer ?
#
loop_
_entity_poly.entity_id
_entity_poly.type
_entity_poly.pdbx_seq_one_letter_code
_entity_poly.pdbx_strand_id
1 'polypeptide(L)'
;MGLCFLQNELCPINLNRHVIKQILSRRTGWHDLAFFDPMLYENLRKLIVEAASPNADHVFKVMDLTFSVQATADEGDVGDQVELVKGGKNVPVTPSNVHDYVRLYAEQRMVGNNKKALQALRSGWSYLCLHLTT
;
A
#
# COMPACT_ATOMS: atom_id res chain seq x y z
N MET A 1 10.02 -15.16 14.76
CA MET A 1 8.64 -15.15 14.23
C MET A 1 8.04 -16.55 14.29
N GLY A 2 8.18 -17.39 13.25
CA GLY A 2 7.57 -18.74 13.25
C GLY A 2 8.00 -19.62 14.43
N LEU A 3 9.30 -19.67 14.73
CA LEU A 3 9.85 -20.40 15.88
C LEU A 3 9.34 -19.88 17.24
N CYS A 4 9.17 -18.57 17.39
CA CYS A 4 8.63 -17.98 18.63
C CYS A 4 7.19 -18.47 18.86
N PHE A 5 6.34 -18.47 17.83
CA PHE A 5 5.00 -19.02 17.92
C PHE A 5 4.99 -20.51 18.26
N LEU A 6 5.90 -21.29 17.68
CA LEU A 6 6.04 -22.73 17.98
C LEU A 6 6.36 -22.97 19.46
N GLN A 7 7.25 -22.15 20.01
CA GLN A 7 7.70 -22.25 21.40
C GLN A 7 6.73 -21.59 22.38
N ASN A 8 5.59 -21.08 21.90
CA ASN A 8 4.65 -20.27 22.68
C ASN A 8 5.31 -19.05 23.35
N GLU A 9 6.34 -18.50 22.70
CA GLU A 9 7.10 -17.34 23.13
C GLU A 9 6.64 -16.09 22.36
N LEU A 10 6.62 -14.95 23.05
CA LEU A 10 6.29 -13.68 22.43
C LEU A 10 7.41 -13.27 21.47
N CYS A 11 7.06 -13.00 20.21
CA CYS A 11 8.01 -12.43 19.27
C CYS A 11 8.12 -10.90 19.52
N PRO A 12 9.29 -10.37 19.91
CA PRO A 12 9.43 -8.96 20.29
C PRO A 12 9.57 -8.05 19.07
N ILE A 13 8.63 -8.14 18.11
CA ILE A 13 8.62 -7.34 16.88
C ILE A 13 7.25 -6.70 16.72
N ASN A 14 7.21 -5.37 16.63
CA ASN A 14 5.99 -4.63 16.29
C ASN A 14 5.83 -4.58 14.78
N LEU A 15 4.79 -5.23 14.26
CA LEU A 15 4.46 -5.24 12.84
C LEU A 15 3.21 -4.41 12.56
N ASN A 16 3.24 -3.66 11.47
CA ASN A 16 2.08 -2.95 10.99
C ASN A 16 0.96 -3.92 10.58
N ARG A 17 -0.29 -3.48 10.73
CA ARG A 17 -1.49 -4.30 10.45
C ARG A 17 -1.49 -4.92 9.04
N HIS A 18 -1.07 -4.16 8.03
CA HIS A 18 -1.00 -4.65 6.66
C HIS A 18 0.06 -5.75 6.48
N VAL A 19 1.18 -5.71 7.21
CA VAL A 19 2.22 -6.75 7.19
C VAL A 19 1.69 -8.05 7.78
N ILE A 20 0.98 -7.97 8.91
CA ILE A 20 0.33 -9.13 9.53
C ILE A 20 -0.68 -9.76 8.57
N LYS A 21 -1.50 -8.93 7.91
CA LYS A 21 -2.43 -9.41 6.88
C LYS A 21 -1.71 -10.13 5.74
N GLN A 22 -0.60 -9.61 5.25
CA GLN A 22 0.19 -10.24 4.19
C GLN A 22 0.76 -11.60 4.60
N ILE A 23 1.31 -11.71 5.82
CA ILE A 23 1.79 -12.99 6.38
C ILE A 23 0.66 -14.01 6.44
N LEU A 24 -0.53 -13.59 6.90
CA LEU A 24 -1.72 -14.43 7.02
C LEU A 24 -2.48 -14.64 5.70
N SER A 25 -1.92 -14.23 4.55
CA SER A 25 -2.58 -14.35 3.24
C SER A 25 -3.93 -13.64 3.13
N ARG A 26 -4.16 -12.57 3.93
CA ARG A 26 -5.38 -11.74 3.89
C ARG A 26 -5.17 -10.52 2.99
N ARG A 27 -6.24 -10.07 2.33
CA ARG A 27 -6.20 -8.86 1.48
C ARG A 27 -5.95 -7.60 2.32
N THR A 28 -5.00 -6.79 1.87
CA THR A 28 -4.78 -5.42 2.34
C THR A 28 -5.70 -4.49 1.56
N GLY A 29 -6.48 -3.66 2.27
CA GLY A 29 -7.34 -2.63 1.67
C GLY A 29 -6.78 -1.24 1.90
N TRP A 30 -7.23 -0.25 1.13
CA TRP A 30 -6.73 1.12 1.28
C TRP A 30 -6.97 1.72 2.68
N HIS A 31 -8.03 1.29 3.39
CA HIS A 31 -8.27 1.67 4.79
C HIS A 31 -7.17 1.20 5.76
N ASP A 32 -6.39 0.16 5.41
CA ASP A 32 -5.24 -0.24 6.22
C ASP A 32 -4.15 0.84 6.23
N LEU A 33 -4.18 1.75 5.25
CA LEU A 33 -3.28 2.90 5.18
C LEU A 33 -3.48 3.83 6.39
N ALA A 34 -4.68 3.95 6.95
CA ALA A 34 -4.92 4.78 8.14
C ALA A 34 -4.07 4.35 9.36
N PHE A 35 -3.69 3.07 9.44
CA PHE A 35 -2.85 2.53 10.50
C PHE A 35 -1.35 2.59 10.17
N PHE A 36 -0.99 2.86 8.91
CA PHE A 36 0.40 2.90 8.44
C PHE A 36 0.88 4.33 8.21
N ASP A 37 0.09 5.12 7.50
CA ASP A 37 0.35 6.51 7.12
C ASP A 37 -0.99 7.30 7.20
N PRO A 38 -1.39 7.75 8.40
CA PRO A 38 -2.67 8.41 8.60
C PRO A 38 -2.77 9.75 7.85
N MET A 39 -1.66 10.43 7.62
CA MET A 39 -1.62 11.68 6.86
C MET A 39 -1.95 11.42 5.40
N LEU A 40 -1.31 10.42 4.76
CA LEU A 40 -1.62 10.07 3.38
C LEU A 40 -3.05 9.57 3.23
N TYR A 41 -3.53 8.75 4.18
CA TYR A 41 -4.93 8.30 4.19
C TYR A 41 -5.91 9.47 4.16
N GLU A 42 -5.71 10.48 5.01
CA GLU A 42 -6.60 11.64 5.06
C GLU A 42 -6.53 12.48 3.77
N ASN A 43 -5.35 12.63 3.17
CA ASN A 43 -5.19 13.31 1.89
C ASN A 43 -5.95 12.60 0.76
N LEU A 44 -5.82 11.26 0.67
CA LEU A 44 -6.54 10.46 -0.31
C LEU A 44 -8.06 10.45 -0.05
N ARG A 45 -8.47 10.46 1.23
CA ARG A 45 -9.89 10.56 1.60
C ARG A 45 -10.48 11.90 1.15
N LYS A 46 -9.78 13.01 1.37
CA LYS A 46 -10.18 14.33 0.88
C LYS A 46 -10.31 14.33 -0.65
N LEU A 47 -9.36 13.72 -1.35
CA LEU A 47 -9.44 13.59 -2.81
C LEU A 47 -10.72 12.88 -3.28
N ILE A 48 -11.15 11.81 -2.59
CA ILE A 48 -12.42 11.12 -2.86
C ILE A 48 -13.62 12.03 -2.59
N VAL A 49 -13.59 12.80 -1.50
CA VAL A 49 -14.69 13.73 -1.16
C VAL A 49 -14.80 14.84 -2.21
N GLU A 50 -13.68 15.40 -2.65
CA GLU A 50 -13.64 16.43 -3.70
C GLU A 50 -14.17 15.90 -5.04
N ALA A 51 -13.99 14.61 -5.34
CA ALA A 51 -14.52 13.99 -6.56
C ALA A 51 -16.06 13.98 -6.61
N ALA A 52 -16.73 14.01 -5.46
CA ALA A 52 -18.18 14.10 -5.37
C ALA A 52 -18.72 15.54 -5.39
N SER A 53 -17.83 16.55 -5.44
CA SER A 53 -18.23 17.95 -5.48
C SER A 53 -18.76 18.36 -6.87
N PRO A 54 -19.67 19.35 -6.96
CA PRO A 54 -20.22 19.79 -8.24
C PRO A 54 -19.17 20.41 -9.19
N ASN A 55 -18.01 20.82 -8.66
CA ASN A 55 -16.91 21.41 -9.43
C ASN A 55 -15.70 20.46 -9.55
N ALA A 56 -15.89 19.16 -9.31
CA ALA A 56 -14.81 18.18 -9.25
C ALA A 56 -13.91 18.20 -10.51
N ASP A 57 -14.47 18.28 -11.71
CA ASP A 57 -13.68 18.31 -12.95
C ASP A 57 -12.69 19.49 -13.02
N HIS A 58 -13.09 20.66 -12.53
CA HIS A 58 -12.21 21.82 -12.50
C HIS A 58 -11.12 21.66 -11.43
N VAL A 59 -11.49 21.18 -10.24
CA VAL A 59 -10.55 20.95 -9.13
C VAL A 59 -9.48 19.93 -9.52
N PHE A 60 -9.87 18.80 -10.12
CA PHE A 60 -8.93 17.76 -10.56
C PHE A 60 -8.01 18.22 -11.69
N LYS A 61 -8.50 19.07 -12.61
CA LYS A 61 -7.64 19.70 -13.62
C LYS A 61 -6.61 20.65 -13.01
N VAL A 62 -6.99 21.44 -12.00
CA VAL A 62 -6.08 22.36 -11.31
C VAL A 62 -5.03 21.60 -10.49
N MET A 63 -5.39 20.45 -9.92
CA MET A 63 -4.45 19.62 -9.14
C MET A 63 -3.39 18.92 -10.00
N ASP A 64 -3.61 18.76 -11.31
CA ASP A 64 -2.69 18.14 -12.28
C ASP A 64 -2.07 16.81 -11.81
N LEU A 65 -2.91 15.98 -11.16
CA LEU A 65 -2.50 14.66 -10.70
C LEU A 65 -2.49 13.67 -11.86
N THR A 66 -1.47 12.82 -11.89
CA THR A 66 -1.37 11.69 -12.82
C THR A 66 -1.25 10.38 -12.06
N PHE A 67 -1.39 9.23 -12.72
CA PHE A 67 -1.16 7.91 -12.11
C PHE A 67 0.34 7.62 -11.91
N SER A 68 1.09 8.59 -11.39
CA SER A 68 2.50 8.48 -11.01
C SER A 68 2.73 9.12 -9.64
N VAL A 69 3.54 8.48 -8.81
CA VAL A 69 3.81 8.93 -7.43
C VAL A 69 5.31 8.85 -7.15
N GLN A 70 5.80 9.69 -6.24
CA GLN A 70 7.20 9.65 -5.85
C GLN A 70 7.51 8.35 -5.08
N ALA A 71 8.60 7.68 -5.44
CA ALA A 71 9.12 6.57 -4.67
C ALA A 71 9.56 7.05 -3.28
N THR A 72 9.36 6.21 -2.25
CA THR A 72 9.96 6.47 -0.94
C THR A 72 11.44 6.11 -0.99
N ALA A 73 12.29 7.03 -0.51
CA ALA A 73 13.73 7.10 -0.72
C ALA A 73 14.57 6.02 0.02
N ASP A 74 14.10 4.77 0.03
CA ASP A 74 14.77 3.69 0.77
C ASP A 74 15.87 2.97 -0.04
N GLU A 75 16.05 3.29 -1.33
CA GLU A 75 17.13 2.73 -2.16
C GLU A 75 17.77 3.81 -3.05
N GLY A 76 18.54 4.73 -2.46
CA GLY A 76 19.63 5.49 -3.12
C GLY A 76 19.28 6.48 -4.25
N ASP A 77 18.11 6.38 -4.87
CA ASP A 77 17.69 7.19 -6.01
C ASP A 77 16.58 8.17 -5.55
N VAL A 78 17.03 9.35 -5.13
CA VAL A 78 16.16 10.44 -4.72
C VAL A 78 15.51 11.02 -5.99
N GLY A 79 14.27 10.61 -6.26
CA GLY A 79 13.42 11.30 -7.25
C GLY A 79 12.74 10.42 -8.29
N ASP A 80 12.90 9.10 -8.25
CA ASP A 80 12.22 8.27 -9.25
C ASP A 80 10.70 8.24 -9.02
N GLN A 81 9.95 8.51 -10.08
CA GLN A 81 8.49 8.45 -10.06
C GLN A 81 8.06 7.04 -10.44
N VAL A 82 7.33 6.39 -9.54
CA VAL A 82 6.72 5.11 -9.81
C VAL A 82 5.37 5.31 -10.47
N GLU A 83 5.18 4.69 -11.64
CA GLU A 83 3.90 4.66 -12.30
C GLU A 83 2.98 3.61 -11.64
N LEU A 84 1.78 4.03 -11.24
CA LEU A 84 0.76 3.16 -10.64
C LEU A 84 0.11 2.23 -11.68
N VAL A 85 0.06 2.71 -12.93
CA VAL A 85 -0.38 1.95 -14.11
C VAL A 85 0.64 2.16 -15.23
N LYS A 86 0.66 1.27 -16.22
CA LYS A 86 1.57 1.40 -17.36
C LYS A 86 1.31 2.71 -18.12
N GLY A 87 2.33 3.56 -18.24
CA GLY A 87 2.21 4.89 -18.86
C GLY A 87 1.50 5.91 -17.96
N GLY A 88 1.46 5.66 -16.65
CA GLY A 88 0.66 6.44 -15.69
C GLY A 88 1.00 7.93 -15.64
N LYS A 89 2.21 8.32 -16.05
CA LYS A 89 2.62 9.72 -16.22
C LYS A 89 1.74 10.52 -17.19
N ASN A 90 1.10 9.85 -18.15
CA ASN A 90 0.21 10.47 -19.15
C ASN A 90 -1.28 10.24 -18.85
N VAL A 91 -1.61 9.56 -17.75
CA VAL A 91 -2.99 9.26 -17.36
C VAL A 91 -3.39 10.23 -16.25
N PRO A 92 -4.24 11.23 -16.51
CA PRO A 92 -4.68 12.15 -15.48
C PRO A 92 -5.64 11.48 -14.51
N VAL A 93 -5.57 11.89 -13.24
CA VAL A 93 -6.56 11.52 -12.24
C VAL A 93 -7.79 12.41 -12.45
N THR A 94 -8.95 11.78 -12.49
CA THR A 94 -10.26 12.40 -12.71
C THR A 94 -11.24 11.91 -11.64
N PRO A 95 -12.37 12.60 -11.44
CA PRO A 95 -13.37 12.16 -10.46
C PRO A 95 -13.88 10.73 -10.70
N SER A 96 -13.91 10.28 -11.96
CA SER A 96 -14.37 8.94 -12.33
C SER A 96 -13.34 7.83 -12.05
N ASN A 97 -12.04 8.14 -12.03
CA ASN A 97 -10.96 7.17 -11.82
C ASN A 97 -10.25 7.32 -10.46
N VAL A 98 -10.65 8.29 -9.64
CA VAL A 98 -10.03 8.60 -8.33
C VAL A 98 -9.98 7.38 -7.40
N HIS A 99 -11.00 6.53 -7.41
CA HIS A 99 -11.05 5.35 -6.55
C HIS A 99 -9.95 4.33 -6.89
N ASP A 100 -9.67 4.17 -8.18
CA ASP A 100 -8.58 3.30 -8.64
C ASP A 100 -7.22 3.91 -8.29
N TYR A 101 -7.08 5.23 -8.49
CA TYR A 101 -5.87 5.96 -8.09
C TYR A 101 -5.57 5.77 -6.59
N VAL A 102 -6.56 6.00 -5.71
CA VAL A 102 -6.41 5.84 -4.25
C VAL A 102 -6.04 4.41 -3.88
N ARG A 103 -6.69 3.42 -4.50
CA ARG A 103 -6.40 2.01 -4.24
C ARG A 103 -4.96 1.66 -4.62
N LEU A 104 -4.54 2.03 -5.83
CA LEU A 104 -3.20 1.72 -6.34
C LEU A 104 -2.12 2.46 -5.56
N TYR A 105 -2.34 3.71 -5.19
CA TYR A 105 -1.39 4.47 -4.36
C TYR A 105 -1.27 3.83 -2.98
N ALA A 106 -2.37 3.49 -2.32
CA ALA A 106 -2.33 2.82 -1.03
C ALA A 106 -1.58 1.47 -1.08
N GLU A 107 -1.80 0.69 -2.14
CA GLU A 107 -1.07 -0.57 -2.37
C GLU A 107 0.42 -0.32 -2.61
N GLN A 108 0.77 0.64 -3.46
CA GLN A 108 2.17 0.98 -3.73
C GLN A 108 2.90 1.48 -2.48
N ARG A 109 2.22 2.27 -1.63
CA ARG A 109 2.78 2.79 -0.39
C ARG A 109 3.00 1.70 0.67
N MET A 110 2.06 0.77 0.81
CA MET A 110 2.13 -0.30 1.84
C MET A 110 2.92 -1.53 1.40
N VAL A 111 2.89 -1.87 0.10
CA VAL A 111 3.45 -3.11 -0.44
C VAL A 111 4.61 -2.84 -1.38
N GLY A 112 4.53 -1.82 -2.24
CA GLY A 112 5.44 -1.52 -3.36
C GLY A 112 6.85 -2.11 -3.26
N ASN A 113 7.80 -1.33 -2.72
CA ASN A 113 9.20 -1.74 -2.62
C ASN A 113 9.40 -2.94 -1.66
N ASN A 114 8.51 -3.08 -0.68
CA ASN A 114 8.57 -4.13 0.33
C ASN A 114 8.02 -5.49 -0.14
N LYS A 115 7.53 -5.59 -1.38
CA LYS A 115 6.81 -6.78 -1.87
C LYS A 115 7.63 -8.06 -1.75
N LYS A 116 8.92 -8.00 -2.09
CA LYS A 116 9.84 -9.14 -1.96
C LYS A 116 10.01 -9.57 -0.50
N ALA A 117 10.21 -8.60 0.40
CA ALA A 117 10.34 -8.86 1.83
C ALA A 117 9.04 -9.46 2.43
N LEU A 118 7.89 -8.91 2.06
CA LEU A 118 6.58 -9.43 2.46
C LEU A 118 6.32 -10.86 1.97
N GLN A 119 6.72 -11.16 0.73
CA GLN A 119 6.65 -12.52 0.17
C GLN A 119 7.58 -13.50 0.90
N ALA A 120 8.80 -13.07 1.24
CA ALA A 120 9.74 -13.88 2.01
C ALA A 120 9.19 -14.19 3.41
N LEU A 121 8.64 -13.19 4.11
CA LEU A 121 7.98 -13.36 5.41
C LEU A 121 6.83 -14.37 5.34
N ARG A 122 5.97 -14.25 4.33
CA ARG A 122 4.85 -15.18 4.10
C ARG A 122 5.32 -16.59 3.79
N SER A 123 6.36 -16.73 2.98
CA SER A 123 6.93 -18.03 2.62
C SER A 123 7.48 -18.71 3.86
N GLY A 124 8.29 -18.01 4.66
CA GLY A 124 8.83 -18.53 5.93
C GLY A 124 7.75 -18.99 6.91
N TRP A 125 6.62 -18.27 6.99
CA TRP A 125 5.46 -18.70 7.79
C TRP A 125 4.86 -20.02 7.27
N SER A 126 4.67 -20.13 5.95
CA SER A 126 4.07 -21.31 5.32
C SER A 126 4.94 -22.56 5.46
N TYR A 127 6.26 -22.42 5.34
CA TYR A 127 7.22 -23.52 5.54
C TYR A 127 7.11 -24.12 6.94
N LEU A 128 6.91 -23.29 7.97
CA LEU A 128 6.78 -23.77 9.34
C LEU A 128 5.47 -24.53 9.56
N CYS A 129 4.34 -24.03 9.06
CA CYS A 129 3.04 -24.70 9.18
C CYS A 129 3.01 -26.08 8.50
N LEU A 130 3.68 -26.24 7.35
CA LEU A 130 3.75 -27.51 6.63
C LEU A 130 4.53 -28.58 7.40
N HIS A 131 5.57 -28.21 8.15
CA HIS A 131 6.37 -29.15 8.93
C HIS A 131 5.76 -29.50 10.29
N LEU A 132 4.68 -28.83 10.69
CA LEU A 132 3.94 -29.14 11.93
C LEU A 132 2.73 -30.02 11.69
N THR A 133 2.38 -30.29 10.43
CA THR A 133 1.26 -31.14 10.03
C THR A 133 1.70 -32.52 9.53
N THR A 134 3.00 -32.82 9.60
CA THR A 134 3.63 -34.13 9.35
C THR A 134 4.28 -34.65 10.62
#